data_AF-A0A2C5Z0Q8-F1
#
_entry.id   AF-A0A2C5Z0Q8-F1
#
_cell.length_a   1.000
_cell.length_b   1.000
_cell.length_c   1.000
_cell.angle_alpha   90.00
_cell.angle_beta   90.00
_cell.angle_gamma   90.00
#
_symmetry.space_group_name_H-M   'P 1'
#
loop_
_entity.id
_entity.type
_entity.pdbx_description
1 polymer ?
#
loop_
_entity_poly.entity_id
_entity_poly.type
_entity_poly.pdbx_seq_one_letter_code
_entity_poly.pdbx_strand_id
1 'polypeptide(L)'
;MSSGAASVSQHMPSPEPAPQGSPVLMAAAAPWSNIKMGPEALADMAEQSCKTLVCLDQVPSPKHTATALGSCLKASRALNAQSIKAEARNKASSSKLAALCSERTGVKPGIPDQLRDAVNRVSLCAYSVVTHNKVDLTADCLMLYVKIQSLLGRPETLPGIFELYATKPKPVVDKGLLSYVRPKANSIAKAIEPDVADMALHTAIDNRNLDAALGIIEASYSLPAFKRHKLIKYATPPALTLAAMPFGILGLASGYAVYWQNTMDLSTATTIGCIGFSGYFGAVGSLGLIAKLSNKDQMKRVTWMPGTPLRYRWLREEERAALDKVACAWGFKETWKHGEETGEEWEGLREYMGYRQMLLDRVEFMDGMT
;
A
#
# COMPACT_ATOMS: atom_id res chain seq x y z
N MET A 1 -10.43 -77.43 25.21
CA MET A 1 -10.41 -76.21 26.04
C MET A 1 -10.51 -75.04 25.06
N SER A 2 -11.75 -74.60 24.79
CA SER A 2 -12.27 -73.25 25.16
C SER A 2 -11.46 -72.13 24.47
N SER A 3 -11.96 -71.32 23.54
CA SER A 3 -13.26 -70.63 23.41
C SER A 3 -13.42 -70.29 21.91
N GLY A 4 -14.58 -70.31 21.25
CA GLY A 4 -15.90 -69.85 21.69
C GLY A 4 -16.20 -68.52 20.98
N ALA A 5 -17.10 -68.59 20.01
CA ALA A 5 -17.54 -67.53 19.10
C ALA A 5 -18.22 -66.33 19.76
N ALA A 6 -18.27 -65.18 19.07
CA ALA A 6 -19.51 -64.43 18.80
C ALA A 6 -19.23 -63.19 17.93
N SER A 7 -19.93 -63.13 16.79
CA SER A 7 -20.17 -61.88 16.08
C SER A 7 -21.28 -61.11 16.80
N VAL A 8 -21.19 -59.79 16.89
CA VAL A 8 -22.33 -58.92 17.23
C VAL A 8 -22.22 -57.62 16.43
N SER A 9 -23.13 -57.49 15.47
CA SER A 9 -23.55 -56.22 14.85
C SER A 9 -24.18 -55.31 15.89
N GLN A 10 -23.78 -54.04 15.94
CA GLN A 10 -24.60 -52.91 16.43
C GLN A 10 -24.25 -51.69 15.55
N HIS A 11 -25.05 -51.41 14.52
CA HIS A 11 -26.27 -50.62 14.54
C HIS A 11 -26.01 -49.14 14.90
N MET A 12 -25.97 -48.33 13.84
CA MET A 12 -26.03 -46.87 13.88
C MET A 12 -27.27 -46.38 14.64
N PRO A 13 -27.11 -45.33 15.46
CA PRO A 13 -28.17 -44.37 15.69
C PRO A 13 -27.73 -42.94 15.31
N SER A 14 -28.37 -42.37 14.30
CA SER A 14 -28.68 -40.91 14.27
C SER A 14 -30.05 -40.74 14.96
N PRO A 15 -30.47 -39.59 15.53
CA PRO A 15 -30.06 -38.20 15.27
C PRO A 15 -29.98 -37.26 16.51
N GLU A 16 -29.35 -36.09 16.41
CA GLU A 16 -29.96 -34.76 16.63
C GLU A 16 -28.92 -33.62 16.48
N PRO A 17 -29.33 -32.42 16.02
CA PRO A 17 -28.44 -31.32 15.67
C PRO A 17 -28.33 -30.24 16.77
N ALA A 18 -27.47 -29.24 16.49
CA ALA A 18 -27.35 -27.90 17.10
C ALA A 18 -26.09 -27.71 17.99
N PRO A 19 -25.45 -26.52 17.99
CA PRO A 19 -26.12 -25.23 18.04
C PRO A 19 -25.92 -24.37 16.77
N GLN A 20 -27.04 -23.95 16.20
CA GLN A 20 -27.12 -22.62 15.61
C GLN A 20 -26.86 -21.59 16.73
N GLY A 21 -26.11 -20.54 16.42
CA GLY A 21 -26.11 -19.33 17.22
C GLY A 21 -24.77 -18.98 17.83
N SER A 22 -23.97 -18.23 17.09
CA SER A 22 -23.19 -17.14 17.69
C SER A 22 -23.39 -15.88 16.84
N PRO A 23 -24.49 -15.12 17.09
CA PRO A 23 -24.73 -13.83 16.50
C PRO A 23 -23.91 -12.79 17.28
N VAL A 24 -22.61 -12.66 17.01
CA VAL A 24 -21.79 -11.65 17.72
C VAL A 24 -20.97 -10.75 16.80
N LEU A 25 -21.10 -10.89 15.47
CA LEU A 25 -20.61 -9.88 14.51
C LEU A 25 -21.62 -8.73 14.25
N MET A 26 -22.72 -8.65 15.01
CA MET A 26 -23.82 -7.69 14.79
C MET A 26 -24.26 -6.88 16.03
N ALA A 27 -23.51 -6.88 17.13
CA ALA A 27 -23.89 -6.14 18.34
C ALA A 27 -22.93 -4.98 18.65
N ALA A 28 -23.07 -3.91 17.88
CA ALA A 28 -22.74 -2.49 18.18
C ALA A 28 -22.72 -1.61 16.91
N ALA A 29 -23.17 -2.15 15.77
CA ALA A 29 -23.46 -1.33 14.59
C ALA A 29 -24.84 -0.67 14.79
N ALA A 30 -24.85 0.50 15.42
CA ALA A 30 -26.01 1.39 15.35
C ALA A 30 -26.37 1.64 13.85
N PRO A 31 -27.66 1.71 13.49
CA PRO A 31 -28.13 1.74 12.12
C PRO A 31 -27.95 3.15 11.54
N TRP A 32 -26.78 3.46 10.99
CA TRP A 32 -26.46 4.81 10.48
C TRP A 32 -26.29 4.88 8.97
N SER A 33 -27.01 4.04 8.21
CA SER A 33 -26.92 4.05 6.74
C SER A 33 -27.86 5.03 6.06
N ASN A 34 -28.76 5.72 6.79
CA ASN A 34 -29.86 6.44 6.13
C ASN A 34 -30.29 7.79 6.73
N ILE A 35 -29.49 8.40 7.59
CA ILE A 35 -29.83 9.71 8.14
C ILE A 35 -29.22 10.79 7.23
N LYS A 36 -30.07 11.60 6.60
CA LYS A 36 -29.69 12.87 5.96
C LYS A 36 -29.23 13.86 7.04
N MET A 37 -28.10 13.60 7.68
CA MET A 37 -27.49 14.53 8.62
C MET A 37 -26.79 15.66 7.86
N GLY A 38 -26.91 16.88 8.39
CA GLY A 38 -26.16 18.02 7.89
C GLY A 38 -24.64 17.82 8.04
N PRO A 39 -23.83 18.51 7.23
CA PRO A 39 -22.38 18.36 7.25
C PRO A 39 -21.76 18.67 8.62
N GLU A 40 -22.32 19.63 9.35
CA GLU A 40 -21.87 20.02 10.69
C GLU A 40 -22.14 18.92 11.73
N ALA A 41 -23.35 18.34 11.73
CA ALA A 41 -23.69 17.26 12.66
C ALA A 41 -22.83 16.00 12.44
N LEU A 42 -22.40 15.73 11.20
CA LEU A 42 -21.45 14.67 10.89
C LEU A 42 -20.05 14.96 11.45
N ALA A 43 -19.60 16.21 11.38
CA ALA A 43 -18.34 16.64 11.95
C ALA A 43 -18.37 16.57 13.49
N ASP A 44 -19.46 17.01 14.12
CA ASP A 44 -19.62 16.99 15.58
C ASP A 44 -19.59 15.57 16.15
N MET A 45 -20.19 14.60 15.47
CA MET A 45 -20.13 13.19 15.89
C MET A 45 -18.71 12.61 15.81
N ALA A 46 -17.97 12.93 14.75
CA ALA A 46 -16.57 12.53 14.61
C ALA A 46 -15.72 13.18 15.70
N GLU A 47 -15.95 14.46 15.98
CA GLU A 47 -15.29 15.21 17.05
C GLU A 47 -15.53 14.60 18.43
N GLN A 48 -16.78 14.27 18.78
CA GLN A 48 -17.10 13.66 20.06
C GLN A 48 -16.39 12.31 20.24
N SER A 49 -16.36 11.51 19.17
CA SER A 49 -15.65 10.21 19.16
C SER A 49 -14.13 10.38 19.30
N CYS A 50 -13.54 11.43 18.72
CA CYS A 50 -12.13 11.74 18.90
C CYS A 50 -11.82 12.32 20.30
N LYS A 51 -12.65 13.25 20.78
CA LYS A 51 -12.51 13.89 22.09
C LYS A 51 -12.57 12.86 23.22
N THR A 52 -13.50 11.91 23.15
CA THR A 52 -13.58 10.81 24.12
C THR A 52 -12.28 9.99 24.18
N LEU A 53 -11.61 9.74 23.05
CA LEU A 53 -10.31 9.05 23.08
C LEU A 53 -9.18 9.89 23.68
N VAL A 54 -9.16 11.19 23.40
CA VAL A 54 -8.12 12.09 23.90
C VAL A 54 -8.28 12.32 25.41
N CYS A 55 -9.52 12.39 25.90
CA CYS A 55 -9.83 12.55 27.33
C CYS A 55 -9.61 11.27 28.16
N LEU A 56 -9.39 10.10 27.55
CA LEU A 56 -9.07 8.89 28.30
C LEU A 56 -7.65 8.98 28.87
N ASP A 57 -7.53 8.85 30.19
CA ASP A 57 -6.24 8.95 30.89
C ASP A 57 -5.32 7.74 30.64
N GLN A 58 -5.92 6.57 30.36
CA GLN A 58 -5.22 5.32 30.09
C GLN A 58 -4.81 5.19 28.61
N VAL A 59 -3.80 4.34 28.32
CA VAL A 59 -3.41 4.03 26.93
C VAL A 59 -4.61 3.43 26.21
N PRO A 60 -5.12 4.07 25.14
CA PRO A 60 -6.28 3.57 24.42
C PRO A 60 -5.97 2.18 23.86
N SER A 61 -6.85 1.22 24.11
CA SER A 61 -6.76 -0.09 23.45
C SER A 61 -6.85 0.10 21.92
N PRO A 62 -6.21 -0.76 21.11
CA PRO A 62 -6.26 -0.64 19.65
C PRO A 62 -7.69 -0.76 19.09
N LYS A 63 -8.61 -1.34 19.86
CA LYS A 63 -10.03 -1.41 19.50
C LYS A 63 -10.70 -0.04 19.61
N HIS A 64 -10.40 0.73 20.66
CA HIS A 64 -10.97 2.07 20.84
C HIS A 64 -10.49 3.05 19.76
N THR A 65 -9.21 2.99 19.41
CA THR A 65 -8.64 3.82 18.32
C THR A 65 -9.28 3.46 16.97
N ALA A 66 -9.44 2.17 16.67
CA ALA A 66 -10.11 1.70 15.47
C ALA A 66 -11.59 2.12 15.42
N THR A 67 -12.31 2.12 16.55
CA THR A 67 -13.71 2.56 16.58
C THR A 67 -13.86 4.07 16.30
N ALA A 68 -12.99 4.92 16.86
CA ALA A 68 -13.07 6.36 16.62
C ALA A 68 -12.65 6.73 15.19
N LEU A 69 -11.58 6.13 14.67
CA LEU A 69 -11.21 6.28 13.26
C LEU A 69 -12.31 5.72 12.34
N GLY A 70 -12.99 4.66 12.76
CA GLY A 70 -14.16 4.11 12.09
C GLY A 70 -15.33 5.10 12.01
N SER A 71 -15.62 5.85 13.08
CA SER A 71 -16.61 6.94 13.04
C SER A 71 -16.18 8.08 12.13
N CYS A 72 -14.90 8.50 12.15
CA CYS A 72 -14.37 9.50 11.24
C CYS A 72 -14.48 9.06 9.78
N LEU A 73 -14.24 7.78 9.49
CA LEU A 73 -14.35 7.20 8.15
C LEU A 73 -15.80 7.17 7.65
N LYS A 74 -16.76 6.87 8.53
CA LYS A 74 -18.19 6.95 8.17
C LYS A 74 -18.57 8.40 7.86
N ALA A 75 -18.15 9.36 8.68
CA ALA A 75 -18.38 10.78 8.45
C ALA A 75 -17.72 11.25 7.14
N SER A 76 -16.46 10.87 6.87
CA SER A 76 -15.76 11.27 5.65
C SER A 76 -16.40 10.69 4.39
N ARG A 77 -16.91 9.46 4.42
CA ARG A 77 -17.68 8.90 3.29
C ARG A 77 -18.95 9.69 3.01
N ALA A 78 -19.68 10.07 4.05
CA ALA A 78 -20.89 10.87 3.90
C ALA A 78 -20.58 12.26 3.36
N LEU A 79 -19.50 12.91 3.85
CA LEU A 79 -19.04 14.21 3.36
C LEU A 79 -18.53 14.13 1.91
N ASN A 80 -17.80 13.07 1.55
CA ASN A 80 -17.33 12.88 0.17
C ASN A 80 -18.50 12.65 -0.81
N ALA A 81 -19.54 11.92 -0.39
CA ALA A 81 -20.75 11.80 -1.20
C ALA A 81 -21.46 13.15 -1.39
N GLN A 82 -21.38 14.05 -0.41
CA GLN A 82 -21.90 15.42 -0.52
C GLN A 82 -21.01 16.31 -1.39
N SER A 83 -19.68 16.21 -1.30
CA SER A 83 -18.77 16.98 -2.13
C SER A 83 -18.90 16.60 -3.60
N ILE A 84 -18.97 15.31 -3.94
CA ILE A 84 -19.18 14.84 -5.32
C ILE A 84 -20.49 15.39 -5.89
N LYS A 85 -21.57 15.39 -5.10
CA LYS A 85 -22.86 15.95 -5.53
C LYS A 85 -22.80 17.47 -5.71
N ALA A 86 -22.12 18.18 -4.82
CA ALA A 86 -21.92 19.61 -4.93
C ALA A 86 -21.10 19.95 -6.17
N GLU A 87 -19.98 19.26 -6.39
CA GLU A 87 -19.14 19.42 -7.59
C GLU A 87 -19.91 19.15 -8.88
N ALA A 88 -20.72 18.08 -8.93
CA ALA A 88 -21.53 17.78 -10.10
C ALA A 88 -22.56 18.89 -10.40
N ARG A 89 -23.22 19.41 -9.36
CA ARG A 89 -24.16 20.52 -9.49
C ARG A 89 -23.47 21.79 -10.00
N ASN A 90 -22.27 22.08 -9.50
CA ASN A 90 -21.51 23.25 -9.93
C ASN A 90 -20.99 23.10 -11.35
N LYS A 91 -20.49 21.93 -11.74
CA LYS A 91 -20.07 21.66 -13.13
C LYS A 91 -21.22 21.83 -14.13
N ALA A 92 -22.44 21.45 -13.75
CA ALA A 92 -23.64 21.67 -14.56
C ALA A 92 -24.04 23.16 -14.65
N SER A 93 -23.67 23.98 -13.65
CA SER A 93 -24.06 25.39 -13.55
C SER A 93 -22.96 26.36 -14.02
N SER A 94 -21.70 25.92 -14.08
CA SER A 94 -20.53 26.76 -14.38
C SER A 94 -20.30 26.91 -15.88
N SER A 95 -19.93 28.12 -16.33
CA SER A 95 -19.45 28.34 -17.69
C SER A 95 -18.12 27.60 -17.92
N LYS A 96 -17.86 27.12 -19.14
CA LYS A 96 -16.63 26.41 -19.50
C LYS A 96 -15.36 27.20 -19.15
N LEU A 97 -15.40 28.53 -19.23
CA LEU A 97 -14.29 29.38 -18.85
C LEU A 97 -14.03 29.38 -17.34
N ALA A 98 -15.07 29.39 -16.50
CA ALA A 98 -14.90 29.29 -15.04
C ALA A 98 -14.31 27.93 -14.63
N ALA A 99 -14.72 26.85 -15.31
CA ALA A 99 -14.13 25.53 -15.11
C ALA A 99 -12.64 25.50 -15.48
N LEU A 100 -12.26 26.05 -16.64
CA LEU A 100 -10.85 26.14 -17.07
C LEU A 100 -10.01 27.04 -16.15
N CYS A 101 -10.55 28.16 -15.67
CA CYS A 101 -9.87 29.03 -14.70
C CYS A 101 -9.62 28.31 -13.37
N SER A 102 -10.59 27.52 -12.91
CA SER A 102 -10.47 26.71 -11.69
C SER A 102 -9.46 25.56 -11.85
N GLU A 103 -9.40 24.96 -13.04
CA GLU A 103 -8.44 23.91 -13.36
C GLU A 103 -7.01 24.47 -13.37
N ARG A 104 -6.82 25.68 -13.91
CA ARG A 104 -5.52 26.36 -13.91
C ARG A 104 -5.04 26.78 -12.52
N THR A 105 -5.95 27.15 -11.62
CA THR A 105 -5.61 27.59 -10.26
C THR A 105 -5.53 26.45 -9.25
N GLY A 106 -5.90 25.22 -9.63
CA GLY A 106 -5.93 24.07 -8.73
C GLY A 106 -7.00 24.17 -7.62
N VAL A 107 -7.76 25.26 -7.56
CA VAL A 107 -8.82 25.47 -6.57
C VAL A 107 -10.08 24.78 -7.07
N LYS A 108 -10.46 23.66 -6.44
CA LYS A 108 -11.74 22.97 -6.71
C LYS A 108 -12.91 23.94 -6.53
N PRO A 109 -13.63 24.32 -7.60
CA PRO A 109 -14.64 25.35 -7.50
C PRO A 109 -15.93 24.80 -6.87
N GLY A 110 -16.48 25.55 -5.90
CA GLY A 110 -17.88 25.46 -5.51
C GLY A 110 -18.25 24.48 -4.38
N ILE A 111 -17.29 23.96 -3.62
CA ILE A 111 -17.63 23.30 -2.36
C ILE A 111 -18.18 24.38 -1.40
N PRO A 112 -19.42 24.27 -0.89
CA PRO A 112 -19.96 25.26 0.03
C PRO A 112 -19.08 25.36 1.27
N ASP A 113 -18.86 26.58 1.78
CA ASP A 113 -17.89 26.83 2.87
C ASP A 113 -18.19 25.98 4.12
N GLN A 114 -19.46 25.77 4.45
CA GLN A 114 -19.88 24.85 5.53
C GLN A 114 -19.38 23.42 5.35
N LEU A 115 -19.37 22.92 4.10
CA LEU A 115 -18.88 21.58 3.79
C LEU A 115 -17.34 21.54 3.85
N ARG A 116 -16.66 22.61 3.42
CA ARG A 116 -15.20 22.72 3.57
C ARG A 116 -14.80 22.75 5.03
N ASP A 117 -15.49 23.52 5.86
CA ASP A 117 -15.27 23.61 7.29
C ASP A 117 -15.50 22.27 7.99
N ALA A 118 -16.61 21.59 7.69
CA ALA A 118 -16.89 20.25 8.21
C ALA A 118 -15.80 19.24 7.80
N VAL A 119 -15.39 19.22 6.53
CA VAL A 119 -14.29 18.39 6.03
C VAL A 119 -13.03 18.64 6.85
N ASN A 120 -12.73 19.90 7.19
CA ASN A 120 -11.49 20.20 7.85
C ASN A 120 -11.45 20.15 9.36
N ARG A 121 -12.61 20.24 10.01
CA ARG A 121 -12.78 19.71 11.37
C ARG A 121 -12.53 18.22 11.43
N VAL A 122 -13.13 17.42 10.52
CA VAL A 122 -12.92 15.96 10.50
C VAL A 122 -11.46 15.60 10.24
N SER A 123 -10.78 16.27 9.28
CA SER A 123 -9.36 16.02 9.02
C SER A 123 -8.47 16.37 10.20
N LEU A 124 -8.73 17.51 10.87
CA LEU A 124 -7.96 17.93 12.06
C LEU A 124 -8.19 16.99 13.24
N CYS A 125 -9.41 16.46 13.40
CA CYS A 125 -9.72 15.48 14.43
C CYS A 125 -9.04 14.14 14.19
N ALA A 126 -9.01 13.66 12.94
CA ALA A 126 -8.26 12.46 12.60
C ALA A 126 -6.76 12.67 12.84
N TYR A 127 -6.23 13.85 12.48
CA TYR A 127 -4.84 14.22 12.70
C TYR A 127 -4.49 14.28 14.19
N SER A 128 -5.31 14.94 15.02
CA SER A 128 -5.06 15.07 16.46
C SER A 128 -5.07 13.73 17.20
N VAL A 129 -5.93 12.79 16.78
CA VAL A 129 -5.93 11.42 17.33
C VAL A 129 -4.65 10.67 16.97
N VAL A 130 -4.19 10.78 15.72
CA VAL A 130 -2.99 10.08 15.24
C VAL A 130 -1.71 10.66 15.82
N THR A 131 -1.63 11.97 16.02
CA THR A 131 -0.46 12.64 16.60
C THR A 131 -0.36 12.49 18.11
N HIS A 132 -1.46 12.20 18.81
CA HIS A 132 -1.47 12.08 20.27
C HIS A 132 -0.46 11.05 20.80
N ASN A 133 0.35 11.45 21.79
CA ASN A 133 1.46 10.64 22.31
C ASN A 133 1.04 9.30 22.91
N LYS A 134 -0.17 9.20 23.46
CA LYS A 134 -0.66 7.95 24.09
C LYS A 134 -1.19 6.91 23.09
N VAL A 135 -1.38 7.27 21.82
CA VAL A 135 -1.96 6.37 20.82
C VAL A 135 -0.86 5.61 20.10
N ASP A 136 -0.89 4.28 20.20
CA ASP A 136 -0.03 3.41 19.40
C ASP A 136 -0.40 3.51 17.92
N LEU A 137 0.57 3.92 17.10
CA LEU A 137 0.38 4.00 15.65
C LEU A 137 0.71 2.64 15.00
N THR A 138 -0.34 1.85 14.83
CA THR A 138 -0.36 0.55 14.13
C THR A 138 -0.58 0.74 12.63
N ALA A 139 -0.14 -0.22 11.81
CA ALA A 139 -0.34 -0.21 10.36
C ALA A 139 -1.82 -0.05 9.95
N ASP A 140 -2.74 -0.72 10.67
CA ASP A 140 -4.18 -0.59 10.42
C ASP A 140 -4.72 0.82 10.66
N CYS A 141 -4.21 1.49 11.71
CA CYS A 141 -4.57 2.88 12.01
C CYS A 141 -4.05 3.82 10.92
N LEU A 142 -2.83 3.58 10.42
CA LEU A 142 -2.26 4.33 9.31
C LEU A 142 -3.09 4.16 8.04
N MET A 143 -3.45 2.93 7.69
CA MET A 143 -4.30 2.64 6.53
C MET A 143 -5.67 3.34 6.64
N LEU A 144 -6.30 3.29 7.81
CA LEU A 144 -7.58 3.98 8.04
C LEU A 144 -7.42 5.49 7.90
N TYR A 145 -6.34 6.07 8.42
CA TYR A 145 -6.06 7.49 8.29
C TYR A 145 -5.87 7.91 6.82
N VAL A 146 -5.05 7.18 6.07
CA VAL A 146 -4.84 7.45 4.63
C VAL A 146 -6.15 7.33 3.86
N LYS A 147 -7.00 6.34 4.18
CA LYS A 147 -8.34 6.21 3.61
C LYS A 147 -9.27 7.38 3.97
N ILE A 148 -9.15 7.94 5.17
CA ILE A 148 -9.94 9.12 5.56
C ILE A 148 -9.47 10.32 4.75
N GLN A 149 -8.17 10.57 4.69
CA GLN A 149 -7.62 11.72 3.96
C GLN A 149 -7.80 11.62 2.45
N SER A 150 -7.80 10.40 1.89
CA SER A 150 -8.08 10.18 0.47
C SER A 150 -9.51 10.59 0.11
N LEU A 151 -10.48 10.30 0.98
CA LEU A 151 -11.87 10.69 0.80
C LEU A 151 -12.09 12.19 1.02
N LEU A 152 -11.31 12.82 1.89
CA LEU A 152 -11.40 14.26 2.18
C LEU A 152 -10.61 15.13 1.19
N GLY A 153 -9.72 14.54 0.40
CA GLY A 153 -8.89 15.25 -0.58
C GLY A 153 -7.84 16.17 0.06
N ARG A 154 -7.20 15.74 1.15
CA ARG A 154 -6.20 16.54 1.88
C ARG A 154 -4.86 15.81 2.00
N PRO A 155 -3.95 15.98 1.02
CA PRO A 155 -2.68 15.25 1.01
C PRO A 155 -1.59 15.89 1.88
N GLU A 156 -1.70 17.17 2.25
CA GLU A 156 -0.66 17.95 2.95
C GLU A 156 -0.19 17.32 4.26
N THR A 157 -1.09 16.62 4.96
CA THR A 157 -0.77 15.98 6.25
C THR A 157 -0.17 14.58 6.13
N LEU A 158 -0.17 14.00 4.93
CA LEU A 158 0.26 12.62 4.70
C LEU A 158 1.78 12.43 4.87
N PRO A 159 2.66 13.27 4.27
CA PRO A 159 4.11 13.12 4.44
C PRO A 159 4.52 13.13 5.92
N GLY A 160 4.05 14.12 6.68
CA GLY A 160 4.38 14.25 8.10
C GLY A 160 3.90 13.06 8.94
N ILE A 161 2.76 12.45 8.61
CA ILE A 161 2.29 11.27 9.34
C ILE A 161 3.09 10.00 9.00
N PHE A 162 3.60 9.88 7.78
CA PHE A 162 4.51 8.79 7.43
C PHE A 162 5.85 8.90 8.18
N GLU A 163 6.38 10.11 8.35
CA GLU A 163 7.56 10.34 9.18
C GLU A 163 7.28 10.06 10.67
N LEU A 164 6.11 10.49 11.17
CA LEU A 164 5.67 10.16 12.52
C LEU A 164 5.50 8.65 12.70
N TYR A 165 4.99 7.92 11.71
CA TYR A 165 4.87 6.46 11.80
C TYR A 165 6.21 5.75 12.03
N ALA A 166 7.27 6.25 11.40
CA ALA A 166 8.62 5.75 11.55
C ALA A 166 9.26 6.14 12.90
N THR A 167 8.97 7.34 13.40
CA THR A 167 9.69 7.93 14.56
C THR A 167 8.93 7.89 15.88
N LYS A 168 7.60 7.75 15.85
CA LYS A 168 6.73 7.91 17.03
C LYS A 168 7.04 6.89 18.14
N PRO A 169 7.29 7.33 19.38
CA PRO A 169 7.52 6.44 20.51
C PRO A 169 6.29 5.57 20.79
N LYS A 170 6.51 4.30 21.11
CA LYS A 170 5.45 3.38 21.51
C LYS A 170 5.23 3.48 23.03
N PRO A 171 4.03 3.85 23.51
CA PRO A 171 3.68 3.68 24.92
C PRO A 171 3.69 2.21 25.30
N VAL A 172 4.51 1.86 26.29
CA VAL A 172 4.53 0.55 26.94
C VAL A 172 4.16 0.77 28.40
N VAL A 173 3.11 0.10 28.85
CA VAL A 173 2.72 0.10 30.26
C VAL A 173 3.61 -0.92 30.97
N ASP A 174 4.65 -0.45 31.66
CA ASP A 174 5.50 -1.29 32.49
C ASP A 174 5.14 -1.04 33.96
N LYS A 175 4.58 -2.06 34.63
CA LYS A 175 4.20 -2.03 36.06
C LYS A 175 3.34 -0.81 36.48
N GLY A 176 2.44 -0.36 35.61
CA GLY A 176 1.55 0.78 35.87
C GLY A 176 2.19 2.15 35.62
N LEU A 177 3.47 2.22 35.24
CA LEU A 177 4.11 3.42 34.73
C LEU A 177 4.08 3.43 33.19
N LEU A 178 3.77 4.58 32.61
CA LEU A 178 3.83 4.79 31.16
C LEU A 178 5.28 5.04 30.75
N SER A 179 5.90 4.05 30.10
CA SER A 179 7.23 4.17 29.51
C SER A 179 7.11 4.33 28.00
N TYR A 180 7.92 5.21 27.42
CA TYR A 180 7.92 5.47 25.98
C TYR A 180 9.15 4.86 25.33
N VAL A 181 8.94 3.82 24.52
CA VAL A 181 10.03 3.15 23.82
C VAL A 181 10.18 3.74 22.42
N ARG A 182 11.33 4.35 22.14
CA ARG A 182 11.63 4.87 20.79
C ARG A 182 11.78 3.71 19.81
N PRO A 183 10.97 3.62 18.74
CA PRO A 183 11.10 2.55 17.77
C PRO A 183 12.38 2.71 16.96
N LYS A 184 12.90 1.58 16.48
CA LYS A 184 13.92 1.58 15.43
C LYS A 184 13.24 1.95 14.11
N ALA A 185 13.47 3.16 13.61
CA ALA A 185 12.93 3.65 12.33
C ALA A 185 13.29 2.72 11.14
N ASN A 186 14.41 2.00 11.23
CA ASN A 186 14.88 1.07 10.19
C ASN A 186 14.32 -0.36 10.32
N SER A 187 13.30 -0.56 11.16
CA SER A 187 12.67 -1.87 11.37
C SER A 187 11.69 -2.22 10.25
N ILE A 188 11.65 -3.49 9.84
CA ILE A 188 10.71 -4.01 8.83
C ILE A 188 9.26 -3.84 9.30
N ALA A 189 9.01 -3.95 10.61
CA ALA A 189 7.68 -3.76 11.19
C ALA A 189 7.14 -2.33 11.05
N LYS A 190 7.99 -1.37 10.68
CA LYS A 190 7.64 0.02 10.40
C LYS A 190 7.70 0.37 8.92
N ALA A 191 7.86 -0.63 8.04
CA ALA A 191 7.70 -0.41 6.62
C ALA A 191 6.24 -0.06 6.29
N ILE A 192 6.05 0.93 5.44
CA ILE A 192 4.74 1.31 4.91
C ILE A 192 4.41 0.34 3.77
N GLU A 193 3.16 -0.12 3.73
CA GLU A 193 2.68 -1.00 2.67
C GLU A 193 2.58 -0.24 1.34
N PRO A 194 3.01 -0.83 0.21
CA PRO A 194 2.98 -0.14 -1.09
C PRO A 194 1.58 0.32 -1.48
N ASP A 195 0.54 -0.47 -1.17
CA ASP A 195 -0.85 -0.13 -1.49
C ASP A 195 -1.34 1.13 -0.76
N VAL A 196 -0.89 1.33 0.48
CA VAL A 196 -1.21 2.52 1.28
C VAL A 196 -0.45 3.74 0.76
N ALA A 197 0.82 3.56 0.37
CA ALA A 197 1.63 4.63 -0.23
C ALA A 197 1.09 5.05 -1.60
N ASP A 198 0.67 4.09 -2.43
CA ASP A 198 0.05 4.36 -3.73
C ASP A 198 -1.27 5.10 -3.59
N MET A 199 -2.12 4.72 -2.62
CA MET A 199 -3.36 5.44 -2.33
C MET A 199 -3.09 6.89 -1.91
N ALA A 200 -2.09 7.11 -1.05
CA ALA A 200 -1.68 8.45 -0.64
C ALA A 200 -1.16 9.26 -1.85
N LEU A 201 -0.32 8.67 -2.68
CA LEU A 201 0.25 9.30 -3.87
C LEU A 201 -0.83 9.67 -4.89
N HIS A 202 -1.79 8.80 -5.15
CA HIS A 202 -2.93 9.10 -6.00
C HIS A 202 -3.73 10.29 -5.47
N THR A 203 -3.90 10.41 -4.16
CA THR A 203 -4.63 11.54 -3.59
C THR A 203 -3.86 12.84 -3.69
N ALA A 204 -2.52 12.81 -3.63
CA ALA A 204 -1.71 14.00 -3.86
C ALA A 204 -1.77 14.44 -5.33
N ILE A 205 -1.73 13.48 -6.26
CA ILE A 205 -1.94 13.72 -7.69
C ILE A 205 -3.32 14.34 -7.97
N ASP A 206 -4.38 13.78 -7.39
CA ASP A 206 -5.76 14.25 -7.60
C ASP A 206 -5.99 15.67 -7.07
N ASN A 207 -5.23 16.08 -6.04
CA ASN A 207 -5.26 17.43 -5.49
C ASN A 207 -4.18 18.35 -6.07
N ARG A 208 -3.40 17.88 -7.07
CA ARG A 208 -2.37 18.67 -7.76
C ARG A 208 -1.34 19.32 -6.82
N ASN A 209 -0.99 18.64 -5.73
CA ASN A 209 0.01 19.13 -4.79
C ASN A 209 1.33 18.35 -4.97
N LEU A 210 2.31 18.98 -5.63
CA LEU A 210 3.58 18.34 -6.01
C LEU A 210 4.46 18.09 -4.78
N ASP A 211 4.53 19.07 -3.88
CA ASP A 211 5.31 18.98 -2.65
C ASP A 211 4.83 17.81 -1.77
N ALA A 212 3.51 17.68 -1.59
CA ALA A 212 2.94 16.54 -0.87
C ALA A 212 3.22 15.20 -1.57
N ALA A 213 3.19 15.15 -2.90
CA ALA A 213 3.49 13.94 -3.66
C ALA A 213 4.95 13.50 -3.49
N LEU A 214 5.90 14.45 -3.61
CA LEU A 214 7.32 14.18 -3.40
C LEU A 214 7.60 13.80 -1.94
N GLY A 215 7.03 14.52 -0.98
CA GLY A 215 7.13 14.20 0.44
C GLY A 215 6.59 12.81 0.78
N ILE A 216 5.49 12.37 0.14
CA ILE A 216 4.99 11.00 0.29
C ILE A 216 6.00 9.98 -0.24
N ILE A 217 6.62 10.22 -1.40
CA ILE A 217 7.60 9.30 -1.99
C ILE A 217 8.83 9.18 -1.09
N GLU A 218 9.30 10.31 -0.55
CA GLU A 218 10.42 10.33 0.39
C GLU A 218 10.09 9.63 1.70
N ALA A 219 8.93 9.92 2.28
CA ALA A 219 8.48 9.35 3.54
C ALA A 219 7.95 7.90 3.44
N SER A 220 7.92 7.29 2.24
CA SER A 220 7.50 5.90 2.04
C SER A 220 8.56 5.03 1.35
N TYR A 221 8.72 5.16 0.03
CA TYR A 221 9.57 4.29 -0.80
C TYR A 221 11.07 4.50 -0.53
N SER A 222 11.47 5.71 -0.14
CA SER A 222 12.88 6.04 0.03
C SER A 222 13.49 5.45 1.31
N LEU A 223 12.66 5.08 2.31
CA LEU A 223 13.11 4.61 3.61
C LEU A 223 13.87 3.28 3.55
N PRO A 224 14.89 3.11 4.42
CA PRO A 224 15.59 1.84 4.56
C PRO A 224 14.68 0.71 5.07
N ALA A 225 13.64 1.04 5.85
CA ALA A 225 12.64 0.07 6.31
C ALA A 225 11.89 -0.57 5.13
N PHE A 226 11.45 0.24 4.16
CA PHE A 226 10.76 -0.23 2.96
C PHE A 226 11.68 -1.11 2.10
N LYS A 227 12.92 -0.68 1.89
CA LYS A 227 13.93 -1.44 1.13
C LYS A 227 14.19 -2.83 1.75
N ARG A 228 14.26 -2.93 3.08
CA ARG A 228 14.40 -4.21 3.80
C ARG A 228 13.15 -5.07 3.71
N HIS A 229 11.97 -4.47 3.82
CA HIS A 229 10.71 -5.19 3.64
C HIS A 229 10.59 -5.76 2.23
N LYS A 230 10.96 -4.97 1.20
CA LYS A 230 11.02 -5.42 -0.19
C LYS A 230 11.98 -6.58 -0.40
N LEU A 231 13.17 -6.51 0.20
CA LEU A 231 14.13 -7.62 0.15
C LEU A 231 13.53 -8.91 0.72
N ILE A 232 12.88 -8.86 1.88
CA ILE A 232 12.28 -10.07 2.46
C ILE A 232 11.08 -10.53 1.63
N LYS A 233 10.14 -9.65 1.29
CA LYS A 233 8.92 -10.02 0.57
C LYS A 233 9.20 -10.63 -0.81
N TYR A 234 10.16 -10.07 -1.55
CA TYR A 234 10.40 -10.46 -2.95
C TYR A 234 11.66 -11.29 -3.17
N ALA A 235 12.66 -11.28 -2.27
CA ALA A 235 13.84 -12.13 -2.38
C ALA A 235 13.69 -13.45 -1.60
N THR A 236 12.88 -13.52 -0.55
CA THR A 236 12.67 -14.78 0.19
C THR A 236 12.02 -15.88 -0.67
N PRO A 237 10.96 -15.61 -1.46
CA PRO A 237 10.37 -16.65 -2.31
C PRO A 237 11.36 -17.28 -3.30
N PRO A 238 12.11 -16.52 -4.13
CA PRO A 238 13.08 -17.11 -5.05
C PRO A 238 14.28 -17.75 -4.33
N ALA A 239 14.69 -17.23 -3.17
CA ALA A 239 15.74 -17.87 -2.37
C ALA A 239 15.29 -19.24 -1.85
N LEU A 240 14.04 -19.36 -1.41
CA LEU A 240 13.49 -20.62 -0.94
C LEU A 240 13.32 -21.63 -2.08
N THR A 241 12.89 -21.19 -3.26
CA THR A 241 12.80 -22.07 -4.43
C THR A 241 14.17 -22.55 -4.89
N LEU A 242 15.19 -21.69 -4.89
CA LEU A 242 16.57 -22.08 -5.19
C LEU A 242 17.13 -23.05 -4.14
N ALA A 243 16.81 -22.87 -2.87
CA ALA A 243 17.22 -23.78 -1.80
C ALA A 243 16.53 -25.15 -1.90
N ALA A 244 15.27 -25.20 -2.34
CA ALA A 244 14.52 -26.43 -2.54
C ALA A 244 14.84 -27.13 -3.88
N MET A 245 15.43 -26.42 -4.84
CA MET A 245 15.77 -26.91 -6.18
C MET A 245 16.54 -28.24 -6.20
N PRO A 246 17.62 -28.46 -5.43
CA PRO A 246 18.37 -29.73 -5.48
C PRO A 246 17.49 -30.94 -5.10
N PHE A 247 16.58 -30.78 -4.15
CA PHE A 247 15.66 -31.86 -3.75
C PHE A 247 14.64 -32.16 -4.85
N GLY A 248 14.13 -31.13 -5.53
CA GLY A 248 13.25 -31.29 -6.70
C GLY A 248 13.94 -32.00 -7.85
N ILE A 249 15.19 -31.65 -8.14
CA ILE A 249 15.99 -32.27 -9.19
C ILE A 249 16.26 -33.76 -8.88
N LEU A 250 16.60 -34.09 -7.64
CA LEU A 250 16.79 -35.48 -7.21
C LEU A 250 15.50 -36.30 -7.37
N GLY A 251 14.35 -35.71 -7.00
CA GLY A 251 13.03 -36.33 -7.20
C GLY A 251 12.75 -36.62 -8.69
N LEU A 252 12.94 -35.62 -9.56
CA LEU A 252 12.74 -35.77 -11.00
C LEU A 252 13.70 -36.79 -11.63
N ALA A 253 14.98 -36.77 -11.23
CA ALA A 253 15.98 -37.71 -11.71
C ALA A 253 15.69 -39.15 -11.27
N SER A 254 15.24 -39.35 -10.03
CA SER A 254 14.85 -40.67 -9.53
C SER A 254 13.61 -41.21 -10.24
N GLY A 255 12.59 -40.39 -10.47
CA GLY A 255 11.43 -40.77 -11.28
C GLY A 255 11.81 -41.10 -12.72
N TYR A 256 12.70 -40.31 -13.33
CA TYR A 256 13.21 -40.58 -14.68
C TYR A 256 13.90 -41.94 -14.77
N ALA A 257 14.79 -42.22 -13.81
CA ALA A 257 15.55 -43.45 -13.77
C ALA A 257 14.68 -44.70 -13.55
N VAL A 258 13.60 -44.61 -12.76
CA VAL A 258 12.72 -45.76 -12.46
C VAL A 258 11.73 -46.06 -13.59
N TYR A 259 11.13 -45.03 -14.22
CA TYR A 259 10.02 -45.25 -15.14
C TYR A 259 10.41 -45.27 -16.62
N TRP A 260 11.44 -44.52 -17.01
CA TRP A 260 11.76 -44.32 -18.44
C TRP A 260 13.06 -44.98 -18.89
N GLN A 261 13.96 -45.34 -17.97
CA GLN A 261 15.27 -45.87 -18.31
C GLN A 261 15.40 -47.35 -17.96
N ASN A 262 15.51 -48.21 -18.98
CA ASN A 262 15.67 -49.66 -18.82
C ASN A 262 17.07 -50.18 -19.17
N THR A 263 18.00 -49.31 -19.59
CA THR A 263 19.26 -49.70 -20.23
C THR A 263 20.51 -49.44 -19.39
N MET A 264 20.43 -48.64 -18.32
CA MET A 264 21.55 -48.39 -17.40
C MET A 264 21.15 -48.73 -15.96
N ASP A 265 22.16 -48.92 -15.11
CA ASP A 265 21.96 -49.05 -13.67
C ASP A 265 21.35 -47.79 -13.06
N LEU A 266 20.52 -47.97 -12.03
CA LEU A 266 19.73 -46.92 -11.40
C LEU A 266 20.62 -45.79 -10.84
N SER A 267 21.81 -46.11 -10.35
CA SER A 267 22.75 -45.14 -9.79
C SER A 267 23.36 -44.21 -10.85
N THR A 268 23.69 -44.76 -12.02
CA THR A 268 24.26 -43.99 -13.14
C THR A 268 23.19 -43.19 -13.86
N ALA A 269 22.01 -43.78 -14.06
CA ALA A 269 20.81 -43.13 -14.58
C ALA A 269 20.44 -41.87 -13.79
N THR A 270 20.34 -41.99 -12.46
CA THR A 270 19.98 -40.88 -11.58
C THR A 270 21.03 -39.77 -11.57
N THR A 271 22.33 -40.12 -11.56
CA THR A 271 23.42 -39.14 -11.57
C THR A 271 23.45 -38.32 -12.86
N ILE A 272 23.34 -39.00 -14.02
CA ILE A 272 23.28 -38.33 -15.32
C ILE A 272 22.03 -37.45 -15.43
N GLY A 273 20.87 -37.96 -14.97
CA GLY A 273 19.63 -37.19 -14.90
C GLY A 273 19.77 -35.94 -14.03
N CYS A 274 20.38 -36.06 -12.85
CA CYS A 274 20.62 -34.92 -11.96
C CYS A 274 21.50 -33.86 -12.62
N ILE A 275 22.59 -34.25 -13.27
CA ILE A 275 23.47 -33.32 -13.99
C ILE A 275 22.71 -32.64 -15.14
N GLY A 276 21.94 -33.40 -15.92
CA GLY A 276 21.16 -32.89 -17.04
C GLY A 276 20.09 -31.88 -16.61
N PHE A 277 19.26 -32.24 -15.62
CA PHE A 277 18.24 -31.35 -15.08
C PHE A 277 18.85 -30.12 -14.42
N SER A 278 19.93 -30.28 -13.64
CA SER A 278 20.64 -29.15 -13.03
C SER A 278 21.19 -28.18 -14.08
N GLY A 279 21.79 -28.71 -15.15
CA GLY A 279 22.29 -27.91 -16.27
C GLY A 279 21.17 -27.12 -16.95
N TYR A 280 20.04 -27.77 -17.25
CA TYR A 280 18.88 -27.13 -17.85
C TYR A 280 18.30 -26.01 -16.96
N PHE A 281 18.02 -26.30 -15.69
CA PHE A 281 17.47 -25.31 -14.76
C PHE A 281 18.46 -24.17 -14.48
N GLY A 282 19.77 -24.44 -14.42
CA GLY A 282 20.80 -23.41 -14.29
C GLY A 282 20.89 -22.48 -15.50
N ALA A 283 20.89 -23.04 -16.71
CA ALA A 283 20.95 -22.28 -17.95
C ALA A 283 19.67 -21.45 -18.17
N VAL A 284 18.49 -22.07 -18.08
CA VAL A 284 17.20 -21.39 -18.30
C VAL A 284 16.90 -20.41 -17.16
N GLY A 285 17.23 -20.77 -15.91
CA GLY A 285 17.03 -19.91 -14.75
C GLY A 285 17.88 -18.64 -14.79
N SER A 286 19.16 -18.75 -15.20
CA SER A 286 20.03 -17.58 -15.36
C SER A 286 19.54 -16.65 -16.48
N LEU A 287 19.10 -17.20 -17.62
CA LEU A 287 18.51 -16.42 -18.71
C LEU A 287 17.24 -15.69 -18.26
N GLY A 288 16.35 -16.40 -17.54
CA GLY A 288 15.12 -15.82 -16.99
C GLY A 288 15.38 -14.69 -16.00
N LEU A 289 16.43 -14.82 -15.16
CA LEU A 289 16.84 -13.76 -14.24
C LEU A 289 17.32 -12.51 -14.99
N ILE A 290 18.14 -12.68 -16.02
CA ILE A 290 18.62 -11.57 -16.86
C ILE A 290 17.45 -10.91 -17.58
N ALA A 291 16.55 -11.69 -18.18
CA ALA A 291 15.36 -11.18 -18.85
C ALA A 291 14.48 -10.36 -17.90
N LYS A 292 14.22 -10.86 -16.68
CA LYS A 292 13.45 -10.14 -15.67
C LYS A 292 14.11 -8.83 -15.24
N LEU A 293 15.42 -8.84 -15.01
CA LEU A 293 16.18 -7.64 -14.61
C LEU A 293 16.37 -6.63 -15.75
N SER A 294 16.27 -7.09 -17.00
CA SER A 294 16.41 -6.26 -18.20
C SER A 294 15.09 -5.74 -18.74
N ASN A 295 13.94 -6.18 -18.22
CA ASN A 295 12.64 -5.70 -18.70
C ASN A 295 12.48 -4.19 -18.44
N LYS A 296 12.17 -3.42 -19.49
CA LYS A 296 12.08 -1.95 -19.48
C LYS A 296 10.68 -1.40 -19.77
N ASP A 297 9.69 -2.25 -20.05
CA ASP A 297 8.35 -1.80 -20.50
C ASP A 297 7.58 -0.97 -19.45
N GLN A 298 8.01 -1.03 -18.19
CA GLN A 298 7.44 -0.25 -17.10
C GLN A 298 7.95 1.21 -17.02
N MET A 299 8.87 1.62 -17.91
CA MET A 299 9.45 2.97 -17.91
C MET A 299 8.79 3.82 -19.00
N LYS A 300 7.86 4.69 -18.62
CA LYS A 300 7.18 5.57 -19.60
C LYS A 300 7.94 6.87 -19.81
N ARG A 301 8.12 7.65 -18.74
CA ARG A 301 8.79 8.96 -18.78
C ARG A 301 10.09 8.95 -17.99
N VAL A 302 10.08 8.28 -16.83
CA VAL A 302 11.22 8.25 -15.92
C VAL A 302 12.06 7.01 -16.17
N THR A 303 13.31 7.25 -16.59
CA THR A 303 14.29 6.20 -16.86
C THR A 303 15.48 6.29 -15.90
N TRP A 304 16.23 5.20 -15.76
CA TRP A 304 17.46 5.21 -14.97
C TRP A 304 18.58 5.96 -15.70
N MET A 305 19.41 6.70 -14.97
CA MET A 305 20.64 7.28 -15.52
C MET A 305 21.59 6.16 -16.00
N PRO A 306 22.28 6.32 -17.15
CA PRO A 306 23.28 5.34 -17.60
C PRO A 306 24.34 5.11 -16.51
N GLY A 307 24.83 3.87 -16.39
CA GLY A 307 25.81 3.49 -15.36
C GLY A 307 25.23 3.09 -13.99
N THR A 308 23.93 3.26 -13.76
CA THR A 308 23.29 2.78 -12.52
C THR A 308 23.32 1.25 -12.41
N PRO A 309 23.82 0.66 -11.30
CA PRO A 309 23.91 -0.79 -11.15
C PRO A 309 22.52 -1.46 -11.05
N LEU A 310 22.36 -2.65 -11.62
CA LEU A 310 21.09 -3.41 -11.61
C LEU A 310 20.51 -3.61 -10.20
N ARG A 311 21.35 -3.84 -9.19
CA ARG A 311 20.92 -3.99 -7.80
C ARG A 311 20.20 -2.74 -7.27
N TYR A 312 20.68 -1.56 -7.62
CA TYR A 312 20.10 -0.30 -7.16
C TYR A 312 18.81 0.01 -7.92
N ARG A 313 18.76 -0.34 -9.21
CA ARG A 313 17.54 -0.24 -10.01
C ARG A 313 16.43 -1.09 -9.41
N TRP A 314 16.71 -2.37 -9.16
CA TRP A 314 15.72 -3.28 -8.58
C TRP A 314 15.25 -2.82 -7.20
N LEU A 315 16.16 -2.37 -6.32
CA LEU A 315 15.80 -1.93 -4.97
C LEU A 315 14.95 -0.66 -4.97
N ARG A 316 15.24 0.29 -5.87
CA ARG A 316 14.53 1.58 -5.99
C ARG A 316 13.47 1.60 -7.10
N GLU A 317 13.09 0.44 -7.64
CA GLU A 317 12.12 0.39 -8.75
C GLU A 317 10.75 0.96 -8.36
N GLU A 318 10.31 0.77 -7.11
CA GLU A 318 9.03 1.35 -6.64
C GLU A 318 9.09 2.87 -6.54
N GLU A 319 10.25 3.42 -6.11
CA GLU A 319 10.50 4.86 -6.04
C GLU A 319 10.44 5.47 -7.45
N ARG A 320 11.07 4.80 -8.43
CA ARG A 320 10.99 5.21 -9.84
C ARG A 320 9.57 5.12 -10.39
N ALA A 321 8.86 4.02 -10.15
CA ALA A 321 7.49 3.84 -10.61
C ALA A 321 6.53 4.89 -10.02
N ALA A 322 6.70 5.25 -8.75
CA ALA A 322 5.97 6.33 -8.11
C ALA A 322 6.27 7.70 -8.76
N LEU A 323 7.55 7.99 -9.02
CA LEU A 323 7.95 9.22 -9.73
C LEU A 323 7.46 9.26 -11.18
N ASP A 324 7.37 8.11 -11.85
CA ASP A 324 6.80 7.99 -13.20
C ASP A 324 5.30 8.30 -13.19
N LYS A 325 4.55 7.82 -12.18
CA LYS A 325 3.13 8.19 -12.00
C LYS A 325 2.96 9.70 -11.80
N VAL A 326 3.82 10.32 -11.00
CA VAL A 326 3.84 11.78 -10.78
C VAL A 326 4.17 12.51 -12.08
N ALA A 327 5.24 12.12 -12.78
CA ALA A 327 5.63 12.72 -14.06
C ALA A 327 4.51 12.62 -15.11
N CYS A 328 3.87 11.46 -15.24
CA CYS A 328 2.74 11.27 -16.16
C CYS A 328 1.49 12.09 -15.77
N ALA A 329 1.32 12.41 -14.49
CA ALA A 329 0.19 13.19 -14.03
C ALA A 329 0.40 14.69 -14.22
N TRP A 330 1.61 15.19 -13.92
CA TRP A 330 1.95 16.61 -14.03
C TRP A 330 2.23 17.05 -15.46
N GLY A 331 2.82 16.18 -16.28
CA GLY A 331 3.07 16.46 -17.68
C GLY A 331 1.88 16.22 -18.60
N PHE A 332 2.09 16.48 -19.88
CA PHE A 332 1.14 16.22 -20.96
C PHE A 332 0.80 14.73 -21.06
N LYS A 333 -0.47 14.42 -21.34
CA LYS A 333 -0.86 13.01 -21.54
C LYS A 333 -0.44 12.48 -22.92
N GLU A 334 -0.20 13.38 -23.87
CA GLU A 334 0.15 13.03 -25.25
C GLU A 334 1.66 12.79 -25.40
N THR A 335 2.05 11.62 -25.94
CA THR A 335 3.46 11.22 -26.05
C THR A 335 4.29 12.15 -26.93
N TRP A 336 3.70 12.70 -27.99
CA TRP A 336 4.39 13.62 -28.92
C TRP A 336 4.66 15.01 -28.32
N LYS A 337 4.06 15.38 -27.19
CA LYS A 337 4.32 16.66 -26.50
C LYS A 337 5.29 16.51 -25.34
N HIS A 338 5.74 15.29 -25.06
CA HIS A 338 6.73 15.05 -24.03
C HIS A 338 7.98 15.89 -24.38
N GLY A 339 8.65 16.47 -23.37
CA GLY A 339 9.82 17.33 -23.56
C GLY A 339 9.56 18.79 -23.92
N GLU A 340 8.34 19.20 -24.29
CA GLU A 340 7.98 20.63 -24.47
C GLU A 340 7.52 21.29 -23.15
N GLU A 341 7.48 20.52 -22.07
CA GLU A 341 6.97 20.94 -20.77
C GLU A 341 7.93 21.92 -20.09
N THR A 342 7.38 23.09 -19.75
CA THR A 342 8.11 24.17 -19.07
C THR A 342 7.30 24.63 -17.86
N GLY A 343 8.00 24.95 -16.77
CA GLY A 343 7.38 25.41 -15.54
C GLY A 343 8.28 25.14 -14.33
N GLU A 344 8.18 25.98 -13.31
CA GLU A 344 8.99 25.89 -12.09
C GLU A 344 8.81 24.53 -11.39
N GLU A 345 7.58 24.03 -11.28
CA GLU A 345 7.31 22.71 -10.69
C GLU A 345 7.88 21.56 -11.52
N TRP A 346 7.88 21.70 -12.85
CA TRP A 346 8.40 20.67 -13.76
C TRP A 346 9.93 20.63 -13.76
N GLU A 347 10.58 21.80 -13.73
CA GLU A 347 12.02 21.94 -13.57
C GLU A 347 12.47 21.43 -12.19
N GLY A 348 11.75 21.76 -11.13
CA GLY A 348 11.99 21.24 -9.78
C GLY A 348 11.86 19.72 -9.72
N LEU A 349 10.86 19.14 -10.39
CA LEU A 349 10.71 17.68 -10.51
C LEU A 349 11.90 17.05 -11.26
N ARG A 350 12.34 17.67 -12.36
CA ARG A 350 13.49 17.21 -13.14
C ARG A 350 14.79 17.25 -12.33
N GLU A 351 15.01 18.33 -11.57
CA GLU A 351 16.17 18.46 -10.68
C GLU A 351 16.13 17.39 -9.58
N TYR A 352 14.97 17.21 -8.94
CA TYR A 352 14.75 16.20 -7.91
C TYR A 352 15.06 14.78 -8.42
N MET A 353 14.60 14.43 -9.62
CA MET A 353 14.92 13.14 -10.25
C MET A 353 16.42 13.01 -10.57
N GLY A 354 17.05 14.10 -11.02
CA GLY A 354 18.49 14.17 -11.28
C GLY A 354 19.32 13.78 -10.06
N TYR A 355 19.00 14.34 -8.88
CA TYR A 355 19.66 13.96 -7.62
C TYR A 355 19.51 12.46 -7.28
N ARG A 356 18.41 11.83 -7.71
CA ARG A 356 18.12 10.41 -7.45
C ARG A 356 18.70 9.46 -8.51
N GLN A 357 19.50 9.94 -9.46
CA GLN A 357 20.05 9.16 -10.59
C GLN A 357 18.96 8.64 -11.54
N MET A 358 17.89 9.42 -11.69
CA MET A 358 16.82 9.17 -12.64
C MET A 358 16.79 10.31 -13.66
N LEU A 359 16.43 9.98 -14.89
CA LEU A 359 16.31 10.92 -15.99
C LEU A 359 14.86 10.98 -16.42
N LEU A 360 14.29 12.18 -16.35
CA LEU A 360 13.01 12.53 -16.92
C LEU A 360 13.18 12.75 -18.43
N ASP A 361 12.28 12.17 -19.22
CA ASP A 361 12.17 12.33 -20.68
C ASP A 361 13.52 12.20 -21.39
N ARG A 362 14.04 10.99 -21.42
CA ARG A 362 15.25 10.71 -22.19
C ARG A 362 14.91 10.77 -23.68
N VAL A 363 15.67 11.59 -24.42
CA VAL A 363 15.57 11.79 -25.88
C VAL A 363 15.46 10.48 -26.66
N GLU A 364 16.23 9.46 -26.30
CA GLU A 364 16.24 8.14 -26.96
C GLU A 364 14.91 7.37 -26.90
N PHE A 365 14.04 7.72 -25.95
CA PHE A 365 12.74 7.07 -25.75
C PHE A 365 11.56 7.98 -26.10
N MET A 366 11.84 9.15 -26.68
CA MET A 366 10.80 10.06 -27.15
C MET A 366 10.36 9.66 -28.56
N ASP A 367 9.05 9.52 -28.75
CA ASP A 367 8.46 9.25 -30.06
C ASP A 367 8.84 10.36 -31.05
N GLY A 368 9.45 9.98 -32.18
CA GLY A 368 9.78 10.92 -33.28
C GLY A 368 11.22 11.44 -33.32
N MET A 369 12.10 11.03 -32.40
CA MET A 369 13.52 11.43 -32.36
C MET A 369 14.52 10.33 -32.79
N THR A 370 14.09 9.37 -33.63
CA THR A 370 14.94 8.29 -34.20
C THR A 370 15.39 8.56 -35.62
#